data_AF-X0UBX7-F1
#
_entry.id   AF-X0UBX7-F1
#
_cell.length_a   1.000
_cell.length_b   1.000
_cell.length_c   1.000
_cell.angle_alpha   90.00
_cell.angle_beta   90.00
_cell.angle_gamma   90.00
#
_symmetry.space_group_name_H-M   'P 1'
#
loop_
_entity.id
_entity.type
_entity.pdbx_description
1 polymer ?
#
loop_
_entity_poly.entity_id
_entity_poly.type
_entity_poly.pdbx_seq_one_letter_code
_entity_poly.pdbx_strand_id
1 'polypeptide(L)'
;FLHWQELIEITKDKIGLNCEIKARGIAEKIIKILNESDIINTTIISSFKHDILLKIQKLEPRIKLASLEPTRMGWIKSWLSRKKLISVAIKNKFYAINPFYRLVNQKFITKAHKNNIKIFPWTVNSESGIKKLIKLGIDGIITNDVHRVKKILNELG
;
A
#
# COMPACT_ATOMS: atom_id res chain seq x y z
N PHE A 1 23.22 -5.74 1.96
CA PHE A 1 21.93 -5.06 2.21
C PHE A 1 22.21 -3.58 2.19
N LEU A 2 21.50 -2.80 1.37
CA LEU A 2 21.64 -1.34 1.39
C LEU A 2 21.19 -0.81 2.76
N HIS A 3 21.96 0.11 3.33
CA HIS A 3 21.53 0.84 4.52
C HIS A 3 20.44 1.86 4.14
N TRP A 4 19.56 2.23 5.07
CA TRP A 4 18.43 3.13 4.78
C TRP A 4 18.88 4.49 4.21
N GLN A 5 20.05 4.98 4.60
CA GLN A 5 20.63 6.22 4.08
C GLN A 5 20.95 6.10 2.58
N GLU A 6 21.65 5.04 2.17
CA GLU A 6 21.97 4.77 0.77
C GLU A 6 20.70 4.64 -0.07
N LEU A 7 19.66 3.97 0.45
CA LEU A 7 18.37 3.87 -0.24
C LEU A 7 17.76 5.25 -0.48
N ILE A 8 17.77 6.13 0.53
CA ILE A 8 17.21 7.48 0.42
C ILE A 8 18.01 8.30 -0.57
N GLU A 9 19.35 8.27 -0.53
CA GLU A 9 20.22 8.98 -1.48
C GLU A 9 19.94 8.57 -2.93
N ILE A 10 19.72 7.28 -3.18
CA ILE A 10 19.45 6.78 -4.52
C ILE A 10 18.07 7.22 -5.02
N THR A 11 17.07 7.28 -4.13
CA THR A 11 15.65 7.39 -4.48
C THR A 11 15.04 8.78 -4.36
N LYS A 12 15.62 9.64 -3.52
CA LYS A 12 15.12 11.01 -3.27
C LYS A 12 14.98 11.78 -4.58
N ASP A 13 13.85 12.49 -4.69
CA ASP A 13 13.42 13.27 -5.86
C ASP A 13 13.23 12.50 -7.18
N LYS A 14 13.39 11.17 -7.18
CA LYS A 14 13.20 10.31 -8.35
C LYS A 14 11.95 9.44 -8.24
N ILE A 15 11.76 8.82 -7.07
CA ILE A 15 10.62 7.93 -6.81
C ILE A 15 10.11 8.11 -5.38
N GLY A 16 8.82 7.85 -5.18
CA GLY A 16 8.24 7.70 -3.85
C GLY A 16 8.50 6.32 -3.25
N LEU A 17 8.36 6.21 -1.93
CA LEU A 17 8.58 4.96 -1.19
C LEU A 17 7.27 4.39 -0.64
N ASN A 18 7.12 3.07 -0.68
CA ASN A 18 6.09 2.34 0.07
C ASN A 18 6.80 1.45 1.11
N CYS A 19 6.87 1.92 2.35
CA CYS A 19 7.66 1.33 3.42
C CYS A 19 6.77 0.46 4.31
N GLU A 20 6.95 -0.87 4.26
CA GLU A 20 6.29 -1.79 5.19
C GLU A 20 6.98 -1.78 6.57
N ILE A 21 6.19 -1.56 7.63
CA ILE A 21 6.65 -1.72 9.01
C ILE A 21 6.20 -3.07 9.56
N LYS A 22 7.19 -3.88 9.96
CA LYS A 22 6.98 -5.24 10.49
C LYS A 22 7.08 -5.34 12.02
N ALA A 23 7.77 -4.41 12.68
CA ALA A 23 8.06 -4.46 14.11
C ALA A 23 7.39 -3.31 14.88
N ARG A 24 7.00 -3.59 16.13
CA ARG A 24 6.51 -2.57 17.07
C ARG A 24 7.67 -1.80 17.70
N GLY A 25 7.39 -0.63 18.26
CA GLY A 25 8.38 0.19 18.97
C GLY A 25 9.34 1.00 18.09
N ILE A 26 9.18 0.95 16.77
CA ILE A 26 10.07 1.68 15.84
C ILE A 26 9.42 2.91 15.18
N ALA A 27 8.18 3.25 15.56
CA ALA A 27 7.42 4.33 14.93
C ALA A 27 8.15 5.68 15.03
N GLU A 28 8.60 6.04 16.22
CA GLU A 28 9.34 7.27 16.50
C GLU A 28 10.64 7.35 15.70
N LYS A 29 11.39 6.24 15.65
CA LYS A 29 12.64 6.15 14.90
C LYS A 29 12.41 6.35 13.39
N ILE A 30 11.36 5.75 12.84
CA ILE A 30 11.02 5.90 11.41
C ILE A 30 10.62 7.34 11.11
N ILE A 31 9.75 7.94 11.92
CA ILE A 31 9.31 9.32 11.73
C ILE A 31 10.49 10.29 11.78
N LYS A 32 11.44 10.06 12.70
CA LYS A 32 12.68 10.83 12.77
C LYS A 32 13.47 10.74 11.46
N ILE A 33 13.72 9.52 10.96
CA ILE A 33 14.46 9.31 9.70
C ILE A 33 13.77 9.99 8.51
N LEU A 34 12.45 9.83 8.38
CA LEU A 34 11.70 10.40 7.25
C LEU A 34 11.67 11.94 7.27
N ASN A 35 11.60 12.55 8.46
CA ASN A 35 11.68 14.01 8.62
C ASN A 35 13.09 14.53 8.33
N GLU A 36 14.13 13.92 8.92
CA GLU A 36 15.53 14.32 8.69
C GLU A 36 15.93 14.20 7.22
N SER A 37 15.30 13.28 6.48
CA SER A 37 15.56 13.05 5.06
C SER A 37 14.68 13.89 4.13
N ASP A 38 13.68 14.61 4.67
CA ASP A 38 12.66 15.37 3.93
C ASP A 38 11.92 14.56 2.86
N ILE A 39 11.41 13.37 3.25
CA ILE A 39 10.69 12.45 2.35
C ILE A 39 9.30 12.05 2.88
N ILE A 40 8.78 12.79 3.86
CA ILE A 40 7.46 12.55 4.46
C ILE A 40 6.36 12.54 3.39
N ASN A 41 6.39 13.52 2.47
CA ASN A 41 5.33 13.71 1.48
C ASN A 41 5.39 12.70 0.33
N THR A 42 6.56 12.08 0.11
CA THR A 42 6.81 11.08 -0.94
C THR A 42 6.77 9.65 -0.42
N THR A 43 6.50 9.46 0.88
CA THR A 43 6.45 8.14 1.52
C THR A 43 5.02 7.73 1.87
N ILE A 44 4.68 6.48 1.55
CA ILE A 44 3.53 5.75 2.11
C ILE A 44 4.08 4.76 3.11
N ILE A 45 3.56 4.76 4.34
CA ILE A 45 3.86 3.71 5.32
C ILE A 45 2.74 2.67 5.29
N SER A 46 3.12 1.40 5.17
CA SER A 46 2.19 0.28 5.21
C SER A 46 2.49 -0.71 6.34
N SER A 47 1.48 -1.43 6.82
CA SER A 47 1.68 -2.49 7.82
C SER A 47 0.48 -3.43 7.92
N PHE A 48 0.72 -4.70 8.22
CA PHE A 48 -0.32 -5.64 8.70
C PHE A 48 -0.72 -5.38 10.16
N LYS A 49 0.07 -4.59 10.90
CA LYS A 49 -0.17 -4.22 12.30
C LYS A 49 -0.78 -2.82 12.35
N HIS A 50 -2.09 -2.73 12.24
CA HIS A 50 -2.81 -1.44 12.14
C HIS A 50 -2.62 -0.56 13.37
N ASP A 51 -2.34 -1.13 14.54
CA ASP A 51 -1.99 -0.39 15.76
C ASP A 51 -0.76 0.50 15.56
N ILE A 52 0.21 0.05 14.76
CA ILE A 52 1.41 0.83 14.43
C ILE A 52 1.05 2.01 13.52
N LEU A 53 0.19 1.79 12.52
CA LEU A 53 -0.26 2.86 11.63
C LEU A 53 -0.98 3.97 12.41
N LEU A 54 -1.85 3.59 13.35
CA LEU A 54 -2.54 4.54 14.21
C LEU A 54 -1.58 5.31 15.13
N LYS A 55 -0.53 4.66 15.63
CA LYS A 55 0.53 5.35 16.39
C LYS A 55 1.25 6.37 15.52
N ILE A 56 1.65 5.98 14.31
CA ILE A 56 2.32 6.88 13.36
C ILE A 56 1.43 8.05 12.97
N GLN A 57 0.14 7.80 12.70
CA GLN A 57 -0.83 8.85 12.37
C GLN A 57 -0.90 9.95 13.45
N LYS A 58 -0.79 9.57 14.72
CA LYS A 58 -0.79 10.52 15.84
C LYS A 58 0.49 11.34 15.93
N LEU A 59 1.63 10.69 15.66
CA LEU A 59 2.95 11.31 15.74
C LEU A 59 3.25 12.20 14.53
N GLU A 60 2.75 11.83 13.35
CA GLU A 60 2.96 12.58 12.11
C GLU A 60 1.74 12.42 11.17
N PRO A 61 0.76 13.34 11.26
CA PRO A 61 -0.48 13.27 10.49
C PRO A 61 -0.31 13.47 8.98
N ARG A 62 0.83 14.00 8.50
CA ARG A 62 1.08 14.26 7.07
C ARG A 62 1.40 12.98 6.28
N ILE A 63 1.88 11.93 6.95
CA ILE A 63 2.27 10.68 6.28
C ILE A 63 1.03 9.96 5.73
N LYS A 64 1.11 9.53 4.47
CA LYS A 64 0.11 8.64 3.86
C LYS A 64 0.25 7.23 4.45
N LEU A 65 -0.85 6.68 4.95
CA LEU A 65 -0.87 5.35 5.59
C LEU A 65 -1.68 4.35 4.78
N ALA A 66 -1.18 3.12 4.66
CA ALA A 66 -1.84 2.03 3.95
C ALA A 66 -1.94 0.75 4.79
N SER A 67 -3.16 0.20 4.94
CA SER A 67 -3.36 -1.09 5.61
C SER A 67 -2.95 -2.24 4.69
N LEU A 68 -2.10 -3.17 5.15
CA LEU A 68 -1.86 -4.43 4.45
C LEU A 68 -2.91 -5.48 4.86
N GLU A 69 -3.54 -6.09 3.87
CA GLU A 69 -4.64 -7.04 4.07
C GLU A 69 -4.43 -8.31 3.24
N PRO A 70 -4.91 -9.49 3.69
CA PRO A 70 -5.62 -9.72 4.94
C PRO A 70 -4.67 -9.83 6.15
N THR A 71 -5.06 -9.25 7.29
CA THR A 71 -4.35 -9.45 8.57
C THR A 71 -4.52 -10.86 9.17
N ARG A 72 -5.48 -11.66 8.68
CA ARG A 72 -5.69 -13.07 9.07
C ARG A 72 -5.92 -13.94 7.84
N MET A 73 -5.11 -14.98 7.66
CA MET A 73 -5.21 -15.92 6.55
C MET A 73 -6.54 -16.70 6.63
N GLY A 74 -7.23 -16.88 5.50
CA GLY A 74 -8.33 -17.85 5.35
C GLY A 74 -9.78 -17.33 5.22
N TRP A 75 -10.09 -16.06 5.52
CA TRP A 75 -11.49 -15.68 5.83
C TRP A 75 -12.09 -14.46 5.11
N ILE A 76 -11.58 -14.10 3.93
CA ILE A 76 -12.13 -12.96 3.14
C ILE A 76 -12.75 -13.45 1.82
N LYS A 77 -13.65 -14.43 1.93
CA LYS A 77 -14.44 -14.92 0.78
C LYS A 77 -15.70 -14.07 0.55
N SER A 78 -16.36 -13.62 1.61
CA SER A 78 -17.64 -12.89 1.51
C SER A 78 -17.44 -11.40 1.19
N TRP A 79 -18.45 -10.81 0.55
CA TRP A 79 -18.51 -9.36 0.34
C TRP A 79 -18.55 -8.58 1.66
N LEU A 80 -19.20 -9.13 2.70
CA LEU A 80 -19.26 -8.51 4.03
C LEU A 80 -17.86 -8.35 4.63
N SER A 81 -17.02 -9.39 4.55
CA SER A 81 -15.63 -9.31 5.01
C SER A 81 -14.83 -8.26 4.26
N ARG A 82 -15.00 -8.17 2.93
CA ARG A 82 -14.33 -7.15 2.09
C ARG A 82 -14.79 -5.73 2.41
N LYS A 83 -16.10 -5.54 2.62
CA LYS A 83 -16.68 -4.25 3.03
C LYS A 83 -16.12 -3.81 4.39
N LYS A 84 -15.88 -4.75 5.31
CA LYS A 84 -15.26 -4.46 6.62
C LYS A 84 -13.85 -3.89 6.47
N LEU A 85 -13.04 -4.39 5.55
CA LEU A 85 -11.70 -3.83 5.27
C LEU A 85 -11.79 -2.34 4.89
N ILE A 86 -12.72 -2.02 3.99
CA ILE A 86 -12.97 -0.64 3.55
C ILE A 86 -13.46 0.21 4.72
N SER A 87 -14.41 -0.29 5.52
CA SER A 87 -14.90 0.41 6.71
C SER A 87 -13.79 0.71 7.72
N VAL A 88 -12.84 -0.21 7.92
CA VAL A 88 -11.69 0.00 8.80
C VAL A 88 -10.77 1.09 8.25
N ALA A 89 -10.46 1.06 6.95
CA ALA A 89 -9.66 2.09 6.31
C ALA A 89 -10.32 3.49 6.39
N ILE A 90 -11.64 3.58 6.17
CA ILE A 90 -12.41 4.83 6.33
C ILE A 90 -12.31 5.34 7.77
N LYS A 91 -12.63 4.48 8.74
CA LYS A 91 -12.63 4.85 10.18
C LYS A 91 -11.28 5.40 10.63
N ASN A 92 -10.20 4.80 10.13
CA ASN A 92 -8.83 5.15 10.50
C ASN A 92 -8.21 6.19 9.57
N LYS A 93 -8.96 6.75 8.61
CA LYS A 93 -8.48 7.73 7.62
C LYS A 93 -7.21 7.27 6.89
N PHE A 94 -7.14 5.98 6.54
CA PHE A 94 -6.04 5.46 5.74
C PHE A 94 -6.14 5.95 4.30
N TYR A 95 -4.99 6.28 3.70
CA TYR A 95 -4.86 6.71 2.32
C TYR A 95 -5.15 5.56 1.34
N ALA A 96 -4.69 4.35 1.68
CA ALA A 96 -4.81 3.19 0.81
C ALA A 96 -5.07 1.88 1.57
N ILE A 97 -5.49 0.87 0.81
CA ILE A 97 -5.42 -0.53 1.22
C ILE A 97 -4.46 -1.23 0.26
N ASN A 98 -3.54 -2.01 0.81
CA ASN A 98 -2.65 -2.91 0.08
C ASN A 98 -3.19 -4.34 0.25
N PRO A 99 -4.17 -4.80 -0.55
CA PRO A 99 -4.79 -6.11 -0.37
C PRO A 99 -4.01 -7.22 -1.06
N PHE A 100 -4.17 -8.45 -0.61
CA PHE A 100 -3.79 -9.62 -1.39
C PHE A 100 -4.57 -9.59 -2.70
N TYR A 101 -3.90 -9.71 -3.84
CA TYR A 101 -4.48 -9.43 -5.15
C TYR A 101 -5.77 -10.24 -5.45
N ARG A 102 -5.91 -11.46 -4.90
CA ARG A 102 -7.11 -12.31 -5.08
C ARG A 102 -8.36 -11.76 -4.36
N LEU A 103 -8.20 -10.80 -3.46
CA LEU A 103 -9.30 -10.09 -2.79
C LEU A 103 -9.89 -8.96 -3.64
N VAL A 104 -9.20 -8.57 -4.72
CA VAL A 104 -9.62 -7.45 -5.56
C VAL A 104 -10.62 -7.92 -6.61
N ASN A 105 -11.74 -7.23 -6.68
CA ASN A 105 -12.74 -7.34 -7.74
C ASN A 105 -13.38 -5.97 -7.99
N GLN A 106 -14.20 -5.85 -9.03
CA GLN A 106 -14.80 -4.57 -9.41
C GLN A 106 -15.58 -3.93 -8.25
N LYS A 107 -16.37 -4.73 -7.52
CA LYS A 107 -17.17 -4.25 -6.39
C LYS A 107 -16.30 -3.66 -5.28
N PHE A 108 -15.15 -4.29 -4.99
CA PHE A 108 -14.18 -3.81 -4.01
C PHE A 108 -13.56 -2.48 -4.44
N ILE A 109 -13.10 -2.38 -5.69
CA ILE A 109 -12.53 -1.15 -6.26
C ILE A 109 -13.54 -0.01 -6.22
N THR A 110 -14.73 -0.20 -6.79
CA THR A 110 -15.78 0.83 -6.82
C THR A 110 -16.14 1.33 -5.42
N LYS A 111 -16.21 0.43 -4.43
CA LYS A 111 -16.52 0.83 -3.05
C LYS A 111 -15.35 1.58 -2.39
N ALA A 112 -14.10 1.18 -2.63
CA ALA A 112 -12.92 1.85 -2.09
C ALA A 112 -12.78 3.26 -2.68
N HIS A 113 -12.86 3.37 -4.01
CA HIS A 113 -12.77 4.63 -4.75
C HIS A 113 -13.88 5.62 -4.38
N LYS A 114 -15.12 5.15 -4.19
CA LYS A 114 -16.23 5.99 -3.70
C LYS A 114 -15.94 6.63 -2.33
N ASN A 115 -14.97 6.10 -1.57
CA ASN A 115 -14.56 6.62 -0.27
C ASN A 115 -13.13 7.18 -0.29
N ASN A 116 -12.61 7.54 -1.48
CA ASN A 116 -11.27 8.10 -1.68
C ASN A 116 -10.12 7.22 -1.17
N ILE A 117 -10.33 5.90 -1.13
CA ILE A 117 -9.31 4.93 -0.71
C ILE A 117 -8.64 4.33 -1.94
N LYS A 118 -7.32 4.45 -2.01
CA LYS A 118 -6.48 3.87 -3.06
C LYS A 118 -6.26 2.37 -2.85
N ILE A 119 -6.10 1.61 -3.94
CA ILE A 119 -5.93 0.16 -3.90
C ILE A 119 -4.62 -0.27 -4.57
N PHE A 120 -3.69 -0.80 -3.78
CA PHE A 120 -2.37 -1.28 -4.22
C PHE A 120 -2.18 -2.79 -3.96
N PRO A 121 -2.76 -3.68 -4.79
CA PRO A 121 -2.64 -5.12 -4.56
C PRO A 121 -1.19 -5.61 -4.53
N TRP A 122 -0.92 -6.54 -3.61
CA TRP A 122 0.41 -7.11 -3.42
C TRP A 122 0.62 -8.50 -4.05
N THR A 123 1.89 -8.72 -4.38
CA THR A 123 2.50 -9.88 -5.06
C THR A 123 1.74 -10.30 -6.32
N VAL A 124 1.51 -9.33 -7.21
CA VAL A 124 0.93 -9.59 -8.53
C VAL A 124 2.04 -9.90 -9.53
N ASN A 125 2.27 -11.19 -9.78
CA ASN A 125 3.40 -11.63 -10.63
C ASN A 125 2.96 -12.21 -11.98
N SER A 126 1.73 -12.75 -12.11
CA SER A 126 1.27 -13.31 -13.38
C SER A 126 0.80 -12.21 -14.34
N GLU A 127 1.13 -12.35 -15.62
CA GLU A 127 0.68 -11.43 -16.67
C GLU A 127 -0.86 -11.30 -16.70
N SER A 128 -1.57 -12.43 -16.62
CA SER A 128 -3.03 -12.44 -16.54
C SER A 128 -3.57 -11.71 -15.31
N GLY A 129 -2.86 -11.80 -14.16
CA GLY A 129 -3.21 -11.08 -12.95
C GLY A 129 -3.00 -9.58 -13.08
N ILE A 130 -1.87 -9.17 -13.67
CA ILE A 130 -1.54 -7.77 -13.96
C ILE A 130 -2.59 -7.16 -14.88
N LYS A 131 -2.79 -7.75 -16.08
CA LYS A 131 -3.77 -7.27 -17.08
C LYS A 131 -5.18 -7.17 -16.49
N LYS A 132 -5.61 -8.18 -15.74
CA LYS A 132 -6.91 -8.20 -15.07
C LYS A 132 -7.06 -7.06 -14.06
N LEU A 133 -6.07 -6.86 -13.18
CA LEU A 133 -6.18 -5.86 -12.13
C LEU A 133 -6.11 -4.44 -12.71
N ILE A 134 -5.26 -4.19 -13.71
CA ILE A 134 -5.22 -2.91 -14.44
C ILE A 134 -6.61 -2.59 -15.01
N LYS A 135 -7.24 -3.56 -15.69
CA LYS A 135 -8.61 -3.38 -16.24
C LYS A 135 -9.66 -3.11 -15.16
N LEU A 136 -9.47 -3.60 -13.94
CA LEU A 136 -10.38 -3.34 -12.81
C LEU A 136 -10.22 -1.92 -12.23
N GLY A 137 -9.17 -1.18 -12.62
CA GLY A 137 -8.91 0.18 -12.15
C GLY A 137 -8.18 0.25 -10.81
N ILE A 138 -7.20 -0.61 -10.58
CA ILE A 138 -6.31 -0.46 -9.40
C ILE A 138 -5.45 0.81 -9.51
N ASP A 139 -5.01 1.35 -8.37
CA ASP A 139 -4.21 2.58 -8.34
C ASP A 139 -2.69 2.33 -8.43
N GLY A 140 -2.26 1.08 -8.28
CA GLY A 140 -0.85 0.68 -8.34
C GLY A 140 -0.67 -0.80 -8.05
N ILE A 141 0.50 -1.35 -8.39
CA ILE A 141 0.82 -2.78 -8.24
C ILE A 141 2.07 -2.94 -7.40
N ILE A 142 2.03 -3.83 -6.41
CA ILE A 142 3.23 -4.34 -5.74
C ILE A 142 3.56 -5.70 -6.36
N THR A 143 4.73 -5.80 -7.01
CA THR A 143 5.16 -6.95 -7.80
C THR A 143 6.64 -7.27 -7.55
N ASN A 144 7.04 -8.51 -7.84
CA ASN A 144 8.45 -8.89 -7.90
C ASN A 144 9.06 -8.63 -9.29
N ASP A 145 8.26 -8.32 -10.32
CA ASP A 145 8.71 -8.14 -11.70
C ASP A 145 8.18 -6.82 -12.29
N VAL A 146 8.89 -5.73 -12.01
CA VAL A 146 8.57 -4.39 -12.51
C VAL A 146 8.72 -4.30 -14.03
N HIS A 147 9.66 -5.06 -14.63
CA HIS A 147 9.87 -5.07 -16.07
C HIS A 147 8.65 -5.64 -16.80
N ARG A 148 8.07 -6.73 -16.30
CA ARG A 148 6.83 -7.29 -16.84
C ARG A 148 5.67 -6.33 -16.74
N VAL A 149 5.50 -5.66 -15.60
CA VAL A 149 4.43 -4.65 -15.47
C VAL A 149 4.63 -3.52 -16.49
N LYS A 150 5.85 -2.99 -16.65
CA LYS A 150 6.14 -1.94 -17.64
C LYS A 150 5.86 -2.41 -19.07
N LYS A 151 6.27 -3.62 -19.44
CA LYS A 151 5.98 -4.19 -20.76
C LYS A 151 4.48 -4.26 -21.03
N ILE A 152 3.72 -4.78 -20.06
CA ILE A 152 2.26 -4.89 -20.18
C ILE A 152 1.60 -3.51 -20.27
N LEU A 153 2.09 -2.50 -19.53
CA LEU A 153 1.56 -1.14 -19.63
C LEU A 153 1.75 -0.60 -21.05
N ASN A 154 2.96 -0.71 -21.61
CA ASN A 154 3.25 -0.27 -22.98
C ASN A 154 2.42 -1.02 -24.06
N GLU A 155 2.04 -2.28 -23.81
CA GLU A 155 1.13 -3.03 -24.68
C GLU A 155 -0.32 -2.55 -24.61
N LEU A 156 -0.72 -1.92 -23.50
CA LEU A 156 -2.08 -1.45 -23.26
C LEU A 156 -2.30 0.02 -23.67
N GLY A 157 -1.23 0.80 -23.87
CA GLY A 157 -1.25 2.22 -24.27
C GLY A 157 -0.45 3.10 -23.32
#